data_AF-A0A975PFJ7-F1
#
_entry.id   AF-A0A975PFJ7-F1
#
_cell.length_a   1.000
_cell.length_b   1.000
_cell.length_c   1.000
_cell.angle_alpha   90.00
_cell.angle_beta   90.00
_cell.angle_gamma   90.00
#
_symmetry.space_group_name_H-M   'P 1'
#
loop_
_entity.id
_entity.type
_entity.pdbx_description
1 polymer ?
#
loop_
_entity_poly.entity_id
_entity_poly.type
_entity_poly.pdbx_seq_one_letter_code
_entity_poly.pdbx_strand_id
1 'polypeptide(L)'
;MSTSAGAAGQPARKPNRAGTGQGAANPAARDGGTESRERVVGREKEQFGGVKIGSAFFGWLAAAGTTVLLSAIATAFGAALLANNVDAAGEAAANPQGAGVAGVILLMVILFVAYFCGGYVAGRMARFNGVMQGVAVWIWGIVIALVLALIGAVASSELDINAQLNTYPQLSGDNTAAAVISAVIAALVALGGAILGGLAGMRFHRRVDKAGLGD
;
A
#
# COMPACT_ATOMS: atom_id res chain seq x y z
N MET A 1 -25.54 36.70 -50.41
CA MET A 1 -26.98 36.97 -50.61
C MET A 1 -27.44 36.20 -51.85
N SER A 2 -28.68 35.68 -51.82
CA SER A 2 -29.40 34.91 -52.86
C SER A 2 -29.28 33.38 -52.89
N THR A 3 -29.98 32.77 -51.93
CA THR A 3 -31.12 31.83 -52.07
C THR A 3 -31.24 30.90 -53.29
N SER A 4 -31.49 29.63 -52.93
CA SER A 4 -32.18 28.54 -53.61
C SER A 4 -33.45 28.87 -54.40
N ALA A 5 -33.72 28.11 -55.47
CA ALA A 5 -35.05 27.53 -55.78
C ALA A 5 -34.98 26.59 -56.99
N GLY A 6 -35.64 25.44 -56.92
CA GLY A 6 -35.82 24.50 -58.03
C GLY A 6 -36.72 23.35 -57.63
N ALA A 7 -38.03 23.60 -57.62
CA ALA A 7 -39.10 22.64 -57.38
C ALA A 7 -39.61 22.05 -58.71
N ALA A 8 -40.02 20.77 -58.71
CA ALA A 8 -41.28 20.27 -59.29
C ALA A 8 -41.25 18.74 -59.51
N GLY A 9 -42.29 18.03 -59.04
CA GLY A 9 -42.57 16.65 -59.44
C GLY A 9 -43.40 15.83 -58.44
N GLN A 10 -44.70 16.07 -58.36
CA GLN A 10 -45.71 15.11 -57.85
C GLN A 10 -46.22 14.23 -59.03
N PRO A 11 -46.86 13.04 -58.88
CA PRO A 11 -47.93 12.78 -57.90
C PRO A 11 -48.10 11.34 -57.32
N ALA A 12 -48.92 11.29 -56.25
CA ALA A 12 -49.86 10.27 -55.76
C ALA A 12 -49.72 8.76 -56.09
N ARG A 13 -49.61 7.93 -55.03
CA ARG A 13 -50.40 6.68 -54.87
C ARG A 13 -50.44 6.22 -53.40
N LYS A 14 -51.63 6.23 -52.77
CA LYS A 14 -51.97 5.29 -51.68
C LYS A 14 -52.67 4.09 -52.32
N PRO A 15 -52.47 2.86 -51.83
CA PRO A 15 -53.44 2.36 -50.86
C PRO A 15 -52.84 1.53 -49.71
N ASN A 16 -53.62 1.53 -48.65
CA ASN A 16 -53.55 0.77 -47.41
C ASN A 16 -53.27 -0.73 -47.64
N ARG A 17 -52.33 -1.32 -46.87
CA ARG A 17 -52.37 -2.75 -46.54
C ARG A 17 -51.87 -2.95 -45.11
N ALA A 18 -52.82 -3.30 -44.25
CA ALA A 18 -52.59 -3.96 -43.00
C ALA A 18 -51.69 -5.19 -43.23
N GLY A 19 -50.49 -5.13 -42.70
CA GLY A 19 -49.61 -6.27 -42.51
C GLY A 19 -49.27 -6.29 -41.03
N THR A 20 -50.10 -6.98 -40.25
CA THR A 20 -49.74 -7.50 -38.93
C THR A 20 -48.59 -8.49 -39.11
N GLY A 21 -47.39 -7.96 -39.33
CA GLY A 21 -46.14 -8.66 -39.16
C GLY A 21 -45.91 -8.79 -37.67
N GLN A 22 -46.51 -9.82 -37.08
CA GLN A 22 -46.11 -10.41 -35.83
C GLN A 22 -44.68 -10.95 -36.05
N GLY A 23 -43.71 -10.04 -36.04
CA GLY A 23 -42.31 -10.38 -35.97
C GLY A 23 -42.15 -11.17 -34.69
N ALA A 24 -41.94 -12.47 -34.82
CA ALA A 24 -41.58 -13.36 -33.74
C ALA A 24 -40.53 -12.63 -32.89
N ALA A 25 -40.95 -12.18 -31.70
CA ALA A 25 -40.05 -11.66 -30.70
C ALA A 25 -39.13 -12.83 -30.37
N ASN A 26 -37.95 -12.84 -31.00
CA ASN A 26 -36.92 -13.81 -30.70
C ASN A 26 -36.61 -13.68 -29.20
N PRO A 27 -36.99 -14.64 -28.35
CA PRO A 27 -36.74 -14.54 -26.91
C PRO A 27 -35.23 -14.52 -26.62
N ALA A 28 -34.42 -15.05 -27.55
CA ALA A 28 -32.97 -15.09 -27.43
C ALA A 28 -32.26 -13.73 -27.64
N ALA A 29 -32.97 -12.69 -28.10
CA ALA A 29 -32.39 -11.35 -28.22
C ALA A 29 -32.51 -10.50 -26.94
N ARG A 30 -33.18 -11.01 -25.90
CA ARG A 30 -33.32 -10.33 -24.60
C ARG A 30 -32.34 -10.81 -23.52
N ASP A 31 -31.54 -11.84 -23.80
CA ASP A 31 -30.52 -12.37 -22.88
C ASP A 31 -29.12 -11.79 -23.10
N GLY A 32 -28.98 -10.75 -23.94
CA GLY A 32 -27.70 -10.05 -24.17
C GLY A 32 -27.39 -8.91 -23.19
N GLY A 33 -28.25 -8.66 -22.20
CA GLY A 33 -28.25 -7.42 -21.42
C GLY A 33 -27.70 -7.48 -20.00
N THR A 34 -27.26 -8.65 -19.51
CA THR A 34 -26.80 -8.77 -18.11
C THR A 34 -25.74 -9.85 -18.00
N GLU A 35 -24.57 -9.63 -18.63
CA GLU A 35 -23.33 -10.23 -18.16
C GLU A 35 -23.26 -9.92 -16.65
N SER A 36 -23.56 -10.92 -15.81
CA SER A 36 -23.69 -10.74 -14.37
C SER A 36 -22.45 -10.01 -13.87
N ARG A 37 -22.63 -8.88 -13.18
CA ARG A 37 -21.58 -7.99 -12.66
C ARG A 37 -20.35 -8.72 -12.09
N GLU A 38 -20.58 -9.86 -11.45
CA GLU A 38 -19.54 -10.76 -10.95
C GLU A 38 -18.63 -11.36 -12.01
N ARG A 39 -19.14 -11.71 -13.20
CA ARG A 39 -18.36 -12.25 -14.33
C ARG A 39 -17.47 -11.19 -14.98
N VAL A 40 -17.95 -9.95 -15.11
CA VAL A 40 -17.14 -8.83 -15.64
C VAL A 40 -16.04 -8.45 -14.65
N VAL A 41 -16.38 -8.24 -13.37
CA VAL A 41 -15.39 -7.94 -12.31
C VAL A 41 -14.45 -9.14 -12.07
N GLY A 42 -14.95 -10.36 -12.23
CA GLY A 42 -14.17 -11.60 -12.14
C GLY A 42 -13.12 -11.69 -13.24
N ARG A 43 -13.50 -11.45 -14.51
CA ARG A 43 -12.58 -11.40 -15.64
C ARG A 43 -11.57 -10.25 -15.54
N GLU A 44 -11.98 -9.06 -15.06
CA GLU A 44 -11.06 -7.95 -14.82
C GLU A 44 -10.07 -8.28 -13.69
N LYS A 45 -10.50 -8.98 -12.63
CA LYS A 45 -9.59 -9.48 -11.58
C LYS A 45 -8.68 -10.59 -12.07
N GLU A 46 -9.12 -11.47 -12.96
CA GLU A 46 -8.25 -12.49 -13.55
C GLU A 46 -7.22 -11.90 -14.50
N GLN A 47 -7.60 -10.89 -15.30
CA GLN A 47 -6.68 -10.29 -16.28
C GLN A 47 -5.77 -9.19 -15.69
N PHE A 48 -6.25 -8.41 -14.71
CA PHE A 48 -5.52 -7.26 -14.13
C PHE A 48 -5.34 -7.32 -12.61
N GLY A 49 -5.84 -8.37 -11.95
CA GLY A 49 -5.63 -8.62 -10.52
C GLY A 49 -4.29 -9.31 -10.28
N GLY A 50 -3.22 -8.51 -10.31
CA GLY A 50 -1.88 -8.97 -9.96
C GLY A 50 -1.21 -8.03 -8.95
N VAL A 51 -0.13 -8.53 -8.32
CA VAL A 51 0.79 -7.67 -7.57
C VAL A 51 1.46 -6.73 -8.57
N LYS A 52 1.36 -5.42 -8.33
CA LYS A 52 1.95 -4.40 -9.19
C LYS A 52 3.30 -4.07 -8.57
N ILE A 53 4.35 -4.74 -9.05
CA ILE A 53 5.69 -4.67 -8.46
C ILE A 53 6.16 -3.21 -8.28
N GLY A 54 5.94 -2.34 -9.28
CA GLY A 54 6.31 -0.93 -9.20
C GLY A 54 5.51 -0.14 -8.15
N SER A 55 4.22 -0.43 -8.00
CA SER A 55 3.39 0.17 -6.95
C SER A 55 3.89 -0.20 -5.55
N ALA A 56 4.23 -1.48 -5.37
CA ALA A 56 4.77 -1.99 -4.11
C ALA A 56 6.15 -1.37 -3.80
N PHE A 57 6.99 -1.15 -4.81
CA PHE A 57 8.26 -0.45 -4.64
C PHE A 57 8.08 1.00 -4.16
N PHE A 58 7.18 1.77 -4.79
CA PHE A 58 6.89 3.14 -4.34
C PHE A 58 6.20 3.18 -2.96
N GLY A 59 5.37 2.19 -2.64
CA GLY A 59 4.84 2.02 -1.29
C GLY A 59 5.96 1.77 -0.28
N TRP A 60 6.95 0.93 -0.61
CA TRP A 60 8.11 0.72 0.25
C TRP A 60 8.96 1.99 0.39
N LEU A 61 9.21 2.74 -0.68
CA LEU A 61 9.89 4.04 -0.61
C LEU A 61 9.17 5.02 0.31
N ALA A 62 7.83 5.06 0.25
CA ALA A 62 7.02 5.88 1.15
C ALA A 62 7.13 5.42 2.61
N ALA A 63 7.19 4.11 2.87
CA ALA A 63 7.43 3.57 4.20
C ALA A 63 8.82 3.94 4.72
N ALA A 64 9.87 3.78 3.90
CA ALA A 64 11.23 4.14 4.25
C ALA A 64 11.35 5.64 4.57
N GLY A 65 10.81 6.51 3.71
CA GLY A 65 10.79 7.96 3.93
C GLY A 65 10.04 8.36 5.21
N THR A 66 8.86 7.76 5.45
CA THR A 66 8.10 8.00 6.69
C THR A 66 8.86 7.54 7.93
N THR A 67 9.55 6.40 7.86
CA THR A 67 10.38 5.87 8.97
C THR A 67 11.47 6.87 9.33
N VAL A 68 12.21 7.36 8.33
CA VAL A 68 13.28 8.35 8.54
C VAL A 68 12.72 9.65 9.12
N LEU A 69 11.62 10.16 8.56
CA LEU A 69 10.99 11.39 9.02
C LEU A 69 10.54 11.30 10.48
N LEU A 70 9.80 10.25 10.85
CA LEU A 70 9.32 10.06 12.22
C LEU A 70 10.46 9.82 13.21
N SER A 71 11.50 9.09 12.80
CA SER A 71 12.69 8.88 13.62
C SER A 71 13.45 10.18 13.87
N ALA A 72 13.56 11.04 12.85
CA ALA A 72 14.17 12.36 12.99
C ALA A 72 13.37 13.25 13.96
N ILE A 73 12.03 13.23 13.88
CA ILE A 73 11.15 13.94 14.82
C ILE A 73 11.32 13.40 16.25
N ALA A 74 11.32 12.08 16.43
CA ALA A 74 11.53 11.47 17.75
C ALA A 74 12.89 11.84 18.35
N THR A 75 13.93 11.86 17.51
CA THR A 75 15.29 12.27 17.92
C THR A 75 15.33 13.75 18.31
N ALA A 76 14.71 14.63 17.51
CA ALA A 76 14.63 16.05 17.80
C ALA A 76 13.85 16.32 19.10
N PHE A 77 12.78 15.57 19.35
CA PHE A 77 12.03 15.63 20.60
C PHE A 77 12.90 15.22 21.80
N GLY A 78 13.63 14.11 21.69
CA GLY A 78 14.60 13.70 22.72
C GLY A 78 15.64 14.78 23.01
N ALA A 79 16.21 15.39 21.96
CA ALA A 79 17.15 16.50 22.12
C ALA A 79 16.53 17.73 22.78
N ALA A 80 15.26 18.05 22.46
CA ALA A 80 14.55 19.16 23.08
C ALA A 80 14.30 18.93 24.58
N LEU A 81 14.02 17.69 25.01
CA LEU A 81 13.88 17.36 26.44
C LEU A 81 15.19 17.66 27.19
N LEU A 82 16.32 17.22 26.64
CA LEU A 82 17.64 17.50 27.21
C LEU A 82 17.92 19.01 27.30
N ALA A 83 17.58 19.77 26.25
CA ALA A 83 17.77 21.22 26.24
C ALA A 83 16.93 21.97 27.30
N ASN A 84 15.82 21.36 27.75
CA ASN A 84 14.94 21.94 28.78
C ASN A 84 15.23 21.39 30.18
N ASN A 85 16.39 20.78 30.41
CA ASN A 85 16.79 20.17 31.68
C ASN A 85 15.81 19.11 32.20
N VAL A 86 15.09 18.44 31.30
CA VAL A 86 14.33 17.24 31.66
C VAL A 86 15.33 16.10 31.83
N ASP A 87 15.47 15.58 33.05
CA ASP A 87 16.42 14.52 33.38
C ASP A 87 15.94 13.12 32.92
N ALA A 88 15.62 13.02 31.63
CA ALA A 88 15.22 11.75 31.01
C ALA A 88 16.36 10.71 31.08
N ALA A 89 17.61 11.15 31.11
CA ALA A 89 18.78 10.28 31.25
C ALA A 89 18.89 9.70 32.66
N GLY A 90 18.71 10.52 33.71
CA GLY A 90 18.68 10.06 35.09
C GLY A 90 17.47 9.15 35.37
N GLU A 91 16.30 9.47 34.82
CA GLU A 91 15.12 8.62 34.93
C GLU A 91 15.31 7.26 34.22
N ALA A 92 15.94 7.27 33.04
CA ALA A 92 16.31 6.04 32.35
C ALA A 92 17.39 5.23 33.08
N ALA A 93 18.32 5.88 33.78
CA ALA A 93 19.31 5.20 34.61
C ALA A 93 18.67 4.59 35.88
N ALA A 94 17.69 5.27 36.47
CA ALA A 94 16.94 4.77 37.63
C ALA A 94 15.97 3.63 37.28
N ASN A 95 15.41 3.64 36.07
CA ASN A 95 14.55 2.57 35.57
C ASN A 95 14.92 2.14 34.13
N PRO A 96 16.03 1.39 33.95
CA PRO A 96 16.52 0.99 32.64
C PRO A 96 15.53 0.14 31.86
N GLN A 97 14.78 -0.72 32.56
CA GLN A 97 13.79 -1.60 31.96
C GLN A 97 12.58 -0.81 31.43
N GLY A 98 12.09 0.16 32.20
CA GLY A 98 10.99 1.04 31.78
C GLY A 98 11.35 1.90 30.58
N ALA A 99 12.53 2.53 30.59
CA ALA A 99 13.04 3.32 29.47
C ALA A 99 13.24 2.46 28.21
N GLY A 100 13.78 1.24 28.37
CA GLY A 100 13.93 0.29 27.27
C GLY A 100 12.58 -0.08 26.63
N VAL A 101 11.57 -0.38 27.44
CA VAL A 101 10.21 -0.70 26.95
C VAL A 101 9.59 0.50 26.24
N ALA A 102 9.70 1.70 26.78
CA ALA A 102 9.16 2.91 26.14
C ALA A 102 9.79 3.16 24.77
N GLY A 103 11.12 3.01 24.65
CA GLY A 103 11.84 3.13 23.39
C GLY A 103 11.39 2.08 22.36
N VAL A 104 11.23 0.82 22.77
CA VAL A 104 10.74 -0.25 21.89
C VAL A 104 9.31 0.04 21.41
N ILE A 105 8.41 0.46 22.30
CA ILE A 105 7.04 0.82 21.92
C ILE A 105 7.04 1.95 20.90
N LEU A 106 7.82 3.01 21.13
CA LEU A 106 7.93 4.14 20.20
C LEU A 106 8.41 3.69 18.82
N LEU A 107 9.45 2.85 18.75
CA LEU A 107 9.96 2.30 17.50
C LEU A 107 8.90 1.45 16.78
N MET A 108 8.14 0.63 17.51
CA MET A 108 7.06 -0.17 16.93
C MET A 108 5.92 0.70 16.38
N VAL A 109 5.57 1.80 17.05
CA VAL A 109 4.58 2.76 16.57
C VAL A 109 5.07 3.44 15.28
N ILE A 110 6.33 3.89 15.25
CA ILE A 110 6.95 4.49 14.05
C ILE A 110 6.91 3.50 12.89
N LEU A 111 7.35 2.26 13.13
CA LEU A 111 7.38 1.20 12.12
C LEU A 111 5.98 0.90 11.58
N PHE A 112 4.99 0.77 12.47
CA PHE A 112 3.61 0.53 12.11
C PHE A 112 3.05 1.65 11.23
N VAL A 113 3.21 2.90 11.64
CA VAL A 113 2.71 4.08 10.89
C VAL A 113 3.40 4.20 9.54
N ALA A 114 4.72 3.97 9.50
CA ALA A 114 5.47 4.01 8.26
C ALA A 114 4.98 2.98 7.24
N TYR A 115 4.85 1.71 7.64
CA TYR A 115 4.34 0.68 6.75
C TYR A 115 2.86 0.86 6.41
N PHE A 116 2.06 1.44 7.30
CA PHE A 116 0.70 1.87 6.98
C PHE A 116 0.68 2.91 5.84
N CYS A 117 1.52 3.94 5.91
CA CYS A 117 1.65 4.92 4.83
C CYS A 117 2.08 4.26 3.51
N GLY A 118 3.05 3.34 3.56
CA GLY A 118 3.53 2.63 2.37
C GLY A 118 2.46 1.75 1.72
N GLY A 119 1.77 0.94 2.53
CA GLY A 119 0.63 0.14 2.09
C GLY A 119 -0.48 1.00 1.48
N TYR A 120 -0.77 2.16 2.08
CA TYR A 120 -1.78 3.09 1.56
C TYR A 120 -1.45 3.64 0.17
N VAL A 121 -0.19 4.05 -0.06
CA VAL A 121 0.29 4.53 -1.36
C VAL A 121 0.19 3.41 -2.40
N ALA A 122 0.65 2.20 -2.08
CA ALA A 122 0.58 1.06 -2.98
C ALA A 122 -0.87 0.62 -3.28
N GLY A 123 -1.74 0.66 -2.26
CA GLY A 123 -3.16 0.33 -2.37
C GLY A 123 -3.94 1.32 -3.24
N ARG A 124 -3.56 2.60 -3.23
CA ARG A 124 -4.17 3.63 -4.10
C ARG A 124 -3.86 3.43 -5.58
N MET A 125 -2.73 2.81 -5.91
CA MET A 125 -2.32 2.54 -7.31
C MET A 125 -2.80 1.17 -7.82
N ALA A 126 -3.32 0.33 -6.92
CA ALA A 126 -3.79 -1.01 -7.23
C ALA A 126 -5.31 -1.14 -6.99
N ARG A 127 -6.07 -0.98 -8.08
CA ARG A 127 -7.55 -0.97 -8.10
C ARG A 127 -8.24 -2.16 -7.42
N PHE A 128 -7.63 -3.35 -7.39
CA PHE A 128 -8.35 -4.58 -7.07
C PHE A 128 -7.84 -5.40 -5.87
N ASN A 129 -6.64 -5.14 -5.32
CA ASN A 129 -6.07 -5.98 -4.27
C ASN A 129 -5.07 -5.27 -3.34
N GLY A 130 -5.57 -4.38 -2.48
CA GLY A 130 -4.76 -3.60 -1.55
C GLY A 130 -4.11 -4.44 -0.45
N VAL A 131 -4.71 -5.58 -0.06
CA VAL A 131 -4.06 -6.53 0.88
C VAL A 131 -2.77 -7.07 0.26
N MET A 132 -2.84 -7.64 -0.95
CA MET A 132 -1.65 -8.20 -1.61
C MET A 132 -0.60 -7.14 -1.92
N GLN A 133 -1.01 -5.88 -2.11
CA GLN A 133 -0.08 -4.79 -2.36
C GLN A 133 0.60 -4.33 -1.07
N GLY A 134 -0.12 -4.32 0.06
CA GLY A 134 0.48 -4.15 1.38
C GLY A 134 1.49 -5.26 1.69
N VAL A 135 1.14 -6.52 1.42
CA VAL A 135 2.09 -7.64 1.55
C VAL A 135 3.29 -7.47 0.61
N ALA A 136 3.07 -7.03 -0.63
CA ALA A 136 4.16 -6.79 -1.58
C ALA A 136 5.10 -5.66 -1.13
N VAL A 137 4.57 -4.59 -0.53
CA VAL A 137 5.38 -3.51 0.11
C VAL A 137 6.25 -4.10 1.22
N TRP A 138 5.69 -4.98 2.04
CA TRP A 138 6.42 -5.67 3.10
C TRP A 138 7.53 -6.59 2.56
N ILE A 139 7.25 -7.35 1.49
CA ILE A 139 8.25 -8.19 0.81
C ILE A 139 9.40 -7.34 0.26
N TRP A 140 9.12 -6.18 -0.33
CA TRP A 140 10.17 -5.25 -0.76
C TRP A 140 11.07 -4.82 0.41
N GLY A 141 10.50 -4.63 1.60
CA GLY A 141 11.28 -4.38 2.82
C GLY A 141 12.27 -5.51 3.13
N ILE A 142 11.83 -6.76 3.03
CA ILE A 142 12.70 -7.93 3.22
C ILE A 142 13.78 -7.99 2.16
N VAL A 143 13.43 -7.78 0.88
CA VAL A 143 14.38 -7.81 -0.24
C VAL A 143 15.48 -6.77 -0.03
N ILE A 144 15.13 -5.53 0.30
CA ILE A 144 16.12 -4.49 0.55
C ILE A 144 16.93 -4.77 1.81
N ALA A 145 16.31 -5.26 2.89
CA ALA A 145 17.04 -5.65 4.09
C ALA A 145 18.08 -6.75 3.80
N LEU A 146 17.74 -7.74 2.97
CA LEU A 146 18.67 -8.78 2.53
C LEU A 146 19.81 -8.20 1.67
N VAL A 147 19.49 -7.31 0.73
CA VAL A 147 20.52 -6.62 -0.08
C VAL A 147 21.47 -5.83 0.79
N LEU A 148 20.96 -5.05 1.76
CA LEU A 148 21.79 -4.29 2.70
C LEU A 148 22.62 -5.20 3.60
N ALA A 149 22.07 -6.32 4.07
CA ALA A 149 22.81 -7.30 4.86
C ALA A 149 23.97 -7.92 4.07
N LEU A 150 23.76 -8.26 2.79
CA LEU A 150 24.81 -8.78 1.91
C LEU A 150 25.89 -7.73 1.65
N ILE A 151 25.51 -6.48 1.38
CA ILE A 151 26.46 -5.37 1.21
C ILE A 151 27.27 -5.19 2.50
N GLY A 152 26.61 -5.20 3.67
CA GLY A 152 27.25 -5.09 4.97
C GLY A 152 28.23 -6.24 5.24
N ALA A 153 27.88 -7.47 4.88
CA ALA A 153 28.75 -8.63 5.03
C ALA A 153 30.03 -8.52 4.18
N VAL A 154 29.92 -8.04 2.94
CA VAL A 154 31.08 -7.81 2.07
C VAL A 154 31.92 -6.64 2.59
N ALA A 155 31.29 -5.51 2.92
CA ALA A 155 32.00 -4.32 3.42
C ALA A 155 32.66 -4.56 4.79
N SER A 156 32.10 -5.42 5.63
CA SER A 156 32.67 -5.80 6.92
C SER A 156 34.01 -6.54 6.79
N SER A 157 34.32 -7.12 5.63
CA SER A 157 35.61 -7.78 5.41
C SER A 157 36.77 -6.80 5.16
N GLU A 158 36.46 -5.55 4.79
CA GLU A 158 37.43 -4.49 4.48
C GLU A 158 37.50 -3.40 5.57
N LEU A 159 36.48 -3.33 6.43
CA LEU A 159 36.35 -2.31 7.45
C LEU A 159 36.76 -2.85 8.82
N ASP A 160 37.97 -2.51 9.26
CA ASP A 160 38.53 -2.77 10.59
C ASP A 160 37.82 -1.94 11.70
N ILE A 161 36.48 -1.81 11.63
CA ILE A 161 35.63 -1.09 12.58
C ILE A 161 35.59 -1.80 13.95
N ASN A 162 36.02 -3.06 14.00
CA ASN A 162 36.19 -3.78 15.26
C ASN A 162 37.29 -3.15 16.16
N ALA A 163 38.28 -2.45 15.60
CA ALA A 163 39.31 -1.78 16.37
C ALA A 163 38.78 -0.64 17.25
N GLN A 164 37.66 0.00 16.87
CA GLN A 164 37.00 1.06 17.65
C GLN A 164 35.86 0.54 18.56
N LEU A 165 35.35 -0.67 18.32
CA LEU A 165 34.28 -1.29 19.12
C LEU A 165 34.78 -2.05 20.35
N ASN A 166 36.09 -2.33 20.46
CA ASN A 166 36.70 -2.93 21.64
C ASN A 166 36.72 -2.01 22.89
N THR A 167 36.27 -0.76 22.77
CA THR A 167 36.14 0.20 23.90
C THR A 167 34.75 0.13 24.55
N TYR A 168 33.78 -0.53 23.93
CA TYR A 168 32.47 -0.78 24.56
C TYR A 168 32.52 -2.12 25.29
N PRO A 169 32.07 -2.19 26.57
CA PRO A 169 31.92 -3.44 27.28
C PRO A 169 31.09 -4.39 26.42
N GLN A 170 31.72 -5.43 25.89
CA GLN A 170 31.03 -6.45 25.12
C GLN A 170 30.05 -7.12 26.06
N LEU A 171 28.74 -6.83 25.90
CA LEU A 171 27.69 -7.59 26.54
C LEU A 171 27.83 -9.03 26.04
N SER A 172 28.54 -9.81 26.85
CA SER A 172 28.86 -11.20 26.62
C SER A 172 27.59 -12.00 26.82
N GLY A 173 26.80 -12.13 25.77
CA GLY A 173 25.55 -12.88 25.78
C GLY A 173 25.16 -13.24 24.37
N ASP A 174 24.96 -14.53 24.13
CA ASP A 174 24.42 -15.07 22.88
C ASP A 174 22.95 -14.66 22.75
N ASN A 175 22.73 -13.37 22.48
CA ASN A 175 21.40 -12.73 22.39
C ASN A 175 20.76 -12.94 21.01
N THR A 176 21.27 -13.89 20.23
CA THR A 176 20.78 -14.24 18.90
C THR A 176 19.28 -14.57 18.94
N ALA A 177 18.82 -15.31 19.96
CA ALA A 177 17.41 -15.63 20.13
C ALA A 177 16.54 -14.38 20.36
N ALA A 178 16.97 -13.46 21.23
CA ALA A 178 16.25 -12.22 21.50
C ALA A 178 16.21 -11.32 20.25
N ALA A 179 17.33 -11.20 19.54
CA ALA A 179 17.42 -10.44 18.29
C ALA A 179 16.47 -10.99 17.22
N VAL A 180 16.43 -12.31 17.05
CA VAL A 180 15.51 -12.98 16.10
C VAL A 180 14.05 -12.74 16.49
N ILE A 181 13.70 -12.91 17.78
CA ILE A 181 12.34 -12.67 18.26
C ILE A 181 11.92 -11.21 18.01
N SER A 182 12.78 -10.24 18.35
CA SER A 182 12.52 -8.83 18.10
C SER A 182 12.36 -8.51 16.61
N ALA A 183 13.18 -9.12 15.74
CA ALA A 183 13.07 -8.96 14.29
C ALA A 183 11.75 -9.53 13.75
N VAL A 184 11.31 -10.70 14.24
CA VAL A 184 10.02 -11.29 13.86
C VAL A 184 8.86 -10.41 14.30
N ILE A 185 8.87 -9.90 15.54
CA ILE A 185 7.84 -8.99 16.04
C ILE A 185 7.78 -7.72 15.18
N ALA A 186 8.93 -7.10 14.90
CA ALA A 186 9.00 -5.93 14.03
C ALA A 186 8.45 -6.23 12.63
N ALA A 187 8.81 -7.38 12.04
CA ALA A 187 8.31 -7.80 10.75
C ALA A 187 6.78 -7.97 10.74
N LEU A 188 6.20 -8.54 11.81
CA LEU A 188 4.75 -8.68 11.96
C LEU A 188 4.04 -7.33 12.14
N VAL A 189 4.60 -6.42 12.92
CA VAL A 189 4.07 -5.05 13.09
C VAL A 189 4.07 -4.30 11.76
N ALA A 190 5.18 -4.37 11.02
CA ALA A 190 5.29 -3.80 9.68
C ALA A 190 4.27 -4.41 8.71
N LEU A 191 4.11 -5.74 8.72
CA LEU A 191 3.14 -6.44 7.89
C LEU A 191 1.70 -5.99 8.21
N GLY A 192 1.35 -5.93 9.50
CA GLY A 192 0.06 -5.45 9.96
C GLY A 192 -0.23 -4.02 9.49
N GLY A 193 0.74 -3.11 9.66
CA GLY A 193 0.65 -1.74 9.16
C GLY A 193 0.42 -1.69 7.64
N ALA A 194 1.25 -2.40 6.88
CA ALA A 194 1.18 -2.42 5.41
C ALA A 194 -0.14 -2.96 4.87
N ILE A 195 -0.65 -4.04 5.46
CA ILE A 195 -1.95 -4.61 5.09
C ILE A 195 -3.05 -3.58 5.37
N LEU A 196 -3.12 -3.05 6.60
CA LEU A 196 -4.14 -2.07 6.99
C LEU A 196 -4.10 -0.81 6.12
N GLY A 197 -2.90 -0.33 5.80
CA GLY A 197 -2.69 0.77 4.86
C GLY A 197 -3.22 0.46 3.46
N GLY A 198 -2.87 -0.72 2.94
CA GLY A 198 -3.34 -1.21 1.65
C GLY A 198 -4.86 -1.32 1.55
N LEU A 199 -5.53 -1.81 2.60
CA LEU A 199 -7.00 -1.78 2.70
C LEU A 199 -7.55 -0.34 2.68
N ALA A 200 -6.95 0.55 3.47
CA ALA A 200 -7.39 1.94 3.56
C ALA A 200 -7.27 2.66 2.20
N GLY A 201 -6.21 2.38 1.44
CA GLY A 201 -5.98 2.94 0.09
C GLY A 201 -7.07 2.56 -0.93
N MET A 202 -7.67 1.38 -0.78
CA MET A 202 -8.77 0.92 -1.65
C MET A 202 -10.14 1.49 -1.30
N ARG A 203 -10.33 2.04 -0.09
CA ARG A 203 -11.66 2.44 0.41
C ARG A 203 -12.32 3.51 -0.46
N PHE A 204 -11.53 4.35 -1.13
CA PHE A 204 -12.04 5.35 -2.08
C PHE A 204 -12.59 4.71 -3.35
N HIS A 205 -11.84 3.80 -3.98
CA HIS A 205 -12.27 3.08 -5.19
C HIS A 205 -13.59 2.33 -4.95
N ARG A 206 -13.69 1.62 -3.82
CA ARG A 206 -14.93 0.89 -3.46
C ARG A 206 -16.14 1.79 -3.20
N ARG A 207 -15.93 3.08 -2.87
CA ARG A 207 -17.02 4.06 -2.75
C ARG A 207 -17.44 4.60 -4.13
N VAL A 208 -16.48 4.86 -5.01
CA VAL A 208 -16.74 5.31 -6.38
C VAL A 208 -17.46 4.22 -7.19
N ASP A 209 -17.02 2.97 -7.06
CA ASP A 209 -17.65 1.82 -7.73
C ASP A 209 -19.10 1.59 -7.28
N LYS A 210 -19.45 1.98 -6.04
CA LYS A 210 -20.83 1.93 -5.54
C LYS A 210 -21.68 3.09 -6.07
N ALA A 211 -21.12 4.28 -6.19
CA ALA A 211 -21.84 5.45 -6.69
C ALA A 211 -22.08 5.40 -8.21
N GLY A 212 -21.16 4.80 -8.98
CA GLY A 212 -21.27 4.71 -10.44
C GLY A 212 -22.17 3.60 -10.97
N LEU A 213 -22.54 2.62 -10.14
CA LEU A 213 -23.30 1.43 -10.57
C LEU A 213 -24.76 1.42 -10.12
N GLY A 214 -25.20 2.38 -9.29
CA GLY A 214 -26.54 2.34 -8.68
C GLY A 214 -26.69 1.14 -7.73
N ASP A 215 -27.64 1.23 -6.79
CA ASP A 215 -27.97 0.09 -5.92
C ASP A 215 -28.58 -1.09 -6.70
#